data_AF-A0A1Q3L8W6-F1
#
_entry.id   AF-A0A1Q3L8W6-F1
#
_cell.length_a   1.000
_cell.length_b   1.000
_cell.length_c   1.000
_cell.angle_alpha   90.00
_cell.angle_beta   90.00
_cell.angle_gamma   90.00
#
_symmetry.space_group_name_H-M   'P 1'
#
loop_
_entity.id
_entity.type
_entity.pdbx_description
1 polymer ?
#
loop_
_entity_poly.entity_id
_entity_poly.type
_entity_poly.pdbx_seq_one_letter_code
_entity_poly.pdbx_strand_id
1 'polypeptide(L)' 'MTEERDRPPLRTRIREAGGFYAWFNSRLIRLAGPAAVGPYESTPPPSAAQRAERACPLCGKPMNLHEIDRSGPKPLMHCP' A
#
# COMPACT_ATOMS: atom_id res chain seq x y z
N MET A 1 27.16 -9.64 35.88
CA MET A 1 25.85 -8.99 36.14
C MET A 1 25.98 -7.46 36.22
N THR A 2 26.69 -6.82 35.28
CA THR A 2 27.04 -5.38 35.34
C THR A 2 26.57 -4.57 34.13
N GLU A 3 26.27 -5.19 32.99
CA GLU A 3 25.88 -4.48 31.76
C GLU A 3 24.52 -3.78 31.82
N GLU A 4 23.61 -4.23 32.68
CA GLU A 4 22.25 -3.68 32.72
C GLU A 4 22.18 -2.29 33.35
N ARG A 5 23.14 -1.96 34.21
CA ARG A 5 23.22 -0.67 34.92
C ARG A 5 23.75 0.47 34.05
N ASP A 6 24.41 0.15 32.94
CA ASP A 6 25.04 1.14 32.05
C ASP A 6 24.18 1.43 30.79
N ARG A 7 23.01 0.79 30.70
CA ARG A 7 22.11 1.00 29.56
C ARG A 7 21.34 2.32 29.73
N PRO A 8 21.35 3.21 28.73
CA PRO A 8 20.58 4.44 28.81
C PRO A 8 19.09 4.16 29.02
N PRO A 9 18.37 5.02 29.77
CA PRO A 9 16.95 4.84 30.05
C PRO A 9 16.12 4.66 28.78
N LEU A 10 15.05 3.87 28.86
CA LEU A 10 14.19 3.55 27.71
C LEU A 10 13.69 4.81 26.98
N ARG A 11 13.32 5.85 27.73
CA ARG A 11 12.86 7.14 27.17
C ARG A 11 13.90 7.81 26.28
N THR A 12 15.17 7.80 26.69
CA THR A 12 16.28 8.37 25.92
C THR A 12 16.44 7.61 24.60
N ARG A 13 16.44 6.28 24.66
CA ARG A 13 16.55 5.41 23.49
C ARG A 13 15.40 5.58 22.49
N ILE A 14 14.18 5.77 22.99
CA ILE A 14 13.00 6.04 22.15
C ILE A 14 13.16 7.38 21.42
N ARG A 15 13.64 8.40 22.13
CA ARG A 15 13.88 9.73 21.55
C ARG A 15 14.98 9.70 20.48
N GLU A 16 16.10 9.03 20.77
CA GLU A 16 17.21 8.87 19.82
C GLU A 16 16.82 8.10 18.56
N ALA A 17 15.88 7.16 18.67
CA ALA A 17 15.36 6.41 17.54
C ALA A 17 14.32 7.19 16.69
N GLY A 18 13.97 8.43 17.07
CA GLY A 18 12.97 9.23 16.35
C GLY A 18 11.51 8.95 16.74
N GLY A 19 11.26 8.34 17.90
CA GLY A 19 9.93 8.07 18.44
C GLY A 19 9.66 6.60 18.77
N PHE A 20 8.54 6.33 19.45
CA PHE A 20 8.22 5.00 19.97
C PHE A 20 8.08 3.95 18.86
N TYR A 21 7.37 4.29 17.78
CA TYR A 21 7.15 3.38 16.65
C TYR A 21 8.47 3.00 15.96
N ALA A 22 9.36 3.96 15.74
CA ALA A 22 10.66 3.71 15.12
C ALA A 22 11.54 2.83 16.02
N TRP A 23 11.57 3.11 17.33
CA TRP A 23 12.28 2.28 18.31
C TRP A 23 11.72 0.85 18.33
N PHE A 24 10.40 0.69 18.39
CA PHE A 24 9.76 -0.63 18.42
C PHE A 24 10.02 -1.42 17.14
N ASN A 25 9.83 -0.80 15.96
CA ASN A 25 10.11 -1.44 14.68
C ASN A 25 11.57 -1.87 14.57
N SER A 26 12.53 -1.05 15.02
CA SER A 26 13.96 -1.42 14.99
C SER A 26 14.26 -2.68 15.81
N ARG A 27 13.52 -2.90 16.91
CA ARG A 27 13.66 -4.08 17.76
C ARG A 27 12.93 -5.28 17.18
N LEU A 28 11.72 -5.06 16.67
CA LEU A 28 10.88 -6.08 16.05
C LEU A 28 11.56 -6.68 14.81
N ILE A 29 12.12 -5.85 13.93
CA ILE A 29 12.79 -6.29 12.69
C ILE A 29 13.97 -7.22 12.98
N ARG A 30 14.71 -6.98 14.07
CA ARG A 30 15.82 -7.86 14.48
C ARG A 30 15.37 -9.25 14.93
N LEU A 31 14.14 -9.37 15.45
CA LEU A 31 13.60 -10.60 16.00
C LEU A 31 12.74 -11.36 14.98
N ALA A 32 11.87 -10.65 14.27
CA ALA A 32 10.87 -11.19 13.37
C ALA A 32 11.20 -11.00 11.88
N GLY A 33 12.26 -10.26 11.56
CA GLY A 33 12.58 -9.84 10.19
C GLY A 33 11.80 -8.59 9.75
N PRO A 34 12.18 -7.99 8.62
CA PRO A 34 11.41 -6.91 8.02
C PRO A 34 10.03 -7.41 7.57
N ALA A 35 9.08 -6.48 7.42
CA ALA A 35 7.76 -6.82 6.88
C ALA A 35 7.92 -7.54 5.52
N ALA A 36 7.23 -8.67 5.36
CA ALA A 36 7.14 -9.35 4.07
C ALA A 36 6.26 -8.48 3.15
N VAL A 37 6.90 -7.65 2.35
CA VAL A 37 6.26 -6.74 1.38
C VAL A 37 5.80 -7.45 0.09
N GLY A 38 5.79 -8.78 0.11
CA GLY A 38 5.62 -9.62 -1.07
C GLY A 38 6.73 -9.38 -2.11
N PRO A 39 6.76 -10.15 -3.21
CA PRO A 39 7.33 -9.59 -4.43
C PRO A 39 6.49 -8.35 -4.74
N TYR A 40 7.05 -7.16 -4.55
CA TYR A 40 6.50 -6.00 -5.24
C TYR A 40 6.49 -6.38 -6.71
N GLU A 41 5.31 -6.47 -7.29
CA GLU A 41 5.16 -6.59 -8.73
C GLU A 41 5.95 -5.40 -9.34
N SER A 42 7.13 -5.66 -9.89
CA SER A 42 7.93 -4.64 -10.57
C SER A 42 7.27 -4.21 -11.88
N THR A 43 6.30 -5.00 -12.35
CA THR A 43 5.42 -4.62 -13.43
C THR A 43 4.65 -3.37 -13.03
N PRO A 44 4.85 -2.24 -13.72
CA PRO A 44 4.06 -1.05 -13.46
C PRO A 44 2.57 -1.38 -13.65
N PRO A 45 1.68 -0.73 -12.89
CA PRO A 45 0.25 -0.90 -13.10
C PRO A 45 -0.11 -0.54 -14.55
N PRO A 46 -1.15 -1.18 -15.11
CA PRO A 46 -1.61 -0.86 -16.45
C PRO A 46 -1.95 0.63 -16.57
N SER A 47 -1.55 1.23 -17.69
CA SER A 47 -1.88 2.61 -18.02
C SER A 47 -3.40 2.83 -18.09
N ALA A 48 -3.84 4.09 -18.06
CA ALA A 48 -5.26 4.41 -18.20
C ALA A 48 -5.84 3.86 -19.52
N ALA A 49 -5.09 3.95 -20.62
CA ALA A 49 -5.49 3.41 -21.92
C ALA A 49 -5.59 1.86 -21.87
N GLN A 50 -4.59 1.19 -21.32
CA GLN A 50 -4.59 -0.27 -21.16
C GLN A 50 -5.75 -0.76 -20.27
N ARG A 51 -6.13 0.01 -19.25
CA ARG A 51 -7.32 -0.30 -18.43
C ARG A 51 -8.61 -0.10 -19.21
N ALA A 52 -8.68 0.91 -20.06
CA ALA A 52 -9.86 1.22 -20.86
C ALA A 52 -10.09 0.20 -22.00
N GLU A 53 -9.05 -0.49 -22.47
CA GLU A 53 -9.16 -1.58 -23.46
C GLU A 53 -9.65 -2.91 -22.86
N ARG A 54 -9.65 -3.05 -21.54
CA ARG A 54 -10.12 -4.28 -20.89
C ARG A 54 -11.60 -4.51 -21.16
N ALA A 55 -11.97 -5.78 -21.29
CA ALA A 55 -13.34 -6.19 -21.50
C ALA A 55 -14.24 -5.82 -20.31
N CYS A 56 -15.41 -5.28 -20.62
CA CYS A 56 -16.49 -5.11 -19.65
C CYS A 56 -16.96 -6.49 -19.17
N PRO A 57 -17.12 -6.71 -17.85
CA PRO A 57 -17.52 -8.01 -17.32
C PRO A 57 -18.97 -8.39 -17.64
N LEU A 58 -19.77 -7.45 -18.17
CA LEU A 58 -21.18 -7.67 -18.51
C LEU A 58 -21.37 -7.99 -20.00
N CYS A 59 -20.79 -7.18 -20.90
CA CYS A 59 -21.01 -7.32 -22.34
C CYS A 59 -19.78 -7.83 -23.12
N GLY A 60 -18.61 -7.93 -22.49
CA GLY A 60 -17.36 -8.40 -23.10
C GLY A 60 -16.66 -7.40 -24.03
N LYS A 61 -17.32 -6.29 -24.43
CA LYS A 61 -16.71 -5.23 -25.25
C LYS A 61 -15.74 -4.37 -24.44
N PRO A 62 -14.72 -3.75 -25.06
CA PRO A 62 -13.79 -2.84 -24.39
C PRO A 62 -14.49 -1.70 -23.61
N MET A 63 -13.99 -1.40 -22.42
CA MET A 63 -14.55 -0.36 -21.53
C MET A 63 -14.55 1.05 -22.15
N ASN A 64 -13.60 1.36 -23.04
CA ASN A 64 -13.52 2.63 -23.77
C ASN A 64 -14.67 2.84 -24.78
N LEU A 65 -15.42 1.80 -25.13
CA LEU A 65 -16.61 1.92 -25.98
C LEU A 65 -17.88 2.24 -25.19
N HIS A 66 -17.82 2.27 -23.86
CA HIS A 66 -18.99 2.53 -23.02
C HIS A 66 -19.18 4.02 -22.79
N GLU A 67 -20.44 4.44 -22.82
CA GLU A 67 -20.81 5.79 -22.39
C GLU A 67 -21.03 5.80 -20.88
N ILE A 68 -20.45 6.78 -20.18
CA ILE A 68 -20.65 6.97 -18.74
C ILE A 68 -21.38 8.29 -18.52
N ASP A 69 -22.68 8.20 -18.26
CA ASP A 69 -23.51 9.33 -17.86
C ASP A 69 -23.19 9.72 -16.42
N ARG A 70 -22.80 10.98 -16.21
CA ARG A 70 -22.46 11.57 -14.91
C ARG A 70 -23.39 12.73 -14.54
N SER A 71 -24.49 12.91 -15.27
CA SER A 71 -25.45 13.99 -15.04
C SER A 71 -26.27 13.82 -13.76
N GLY A 72 -26.52 12.58 -13.34
CA GLY A 72 -27.27 12.24 -12.14
C GLY A 72 -26.41 12.08 -10.88
N PRO A 73 -27.06 11.88 -9.71
CA PRO A 73 -26.36 11.64 -8.43
C PRO A 73 -25.58 10.32 -8.40
N LYS A 74 -25.90 9.40 -9.32
CA LYS A 74 -25.21 8.12 -9.48
C LYS A 74 -24.77 7.98 -10.95
N PRO A 75 -23.46 7.82 -11.22
CA PRO A 75 -22.99 7.54 -12.56
C PRO A 75 -23.60 6.26 -13.11
N LEU A 76 -24.13 6.33 -14.33
CA LEU A 76 -24.66 5.19 -15.06
C LEU A 76 -23.73 4.87 -16.24
N MET A 77 -23.53 3.58 -16.50
CA MET A 77 -22.74 3.11 -17.62
C MET A 77 -23.67 2.43 -18.62
N HIS A 78 -23.56 2.82 -19.89
CA HIS A 78 -24.30 2.24 -20.99
C HIS A 78 -23.37 1.34 -21.81
N CYS A 79 -23.77 0.07 -21.97
CA CYS A 79 -23.07 -0.85 -22.85
C CYS A 79 -23.35 -0.47 -24.31
N PRO A 80 -22.34 -0.58 -25.21
CA PRO A 80 -22.49 -0.34 -26.64
C PRO A 80 -23.03 -1.56 -27.39
#